data_AF-A0A3C2CQI2-F1
#
_entry.id   AF-A0A3C2CQI2-F1
#
_cell.length_a   1.000
_cell.length_b   1.000
_cell.length_c   1.000
_cell.angle_alpha   90.00
_cell.angle_beta   90.00
_cell.angle_gamma   90.00
#
_symmetry.space_group_name_H-M   'P 1'
#
loop_
_entity.id
_entity.type
_entity.pdbx_description
1 polymer ?
#
loop_
_entity_poly.entity_id
_entity_poly.type
_entity_poly.pdbx_seq_one_letter_code
_entity_poly.pdbx_strand_id
1 'polypeptide(L)'
;MTAENFSFKMVKKDSKTGARAGILRTSHGEIKTPAFVTVGTQATVKALSPEELKGLGAQIVLANTYHLYLRPGEEVIEKMGGLGKFMNWDGPTMTDS
;
A
#
# COMPACT_ATOMS: atom_id res chain seq x y z
N MET A 1 -7.10 16.13 -5.41
CA MET A 1 -5.95 15.63 -4.65
C MET A 1 -4.69 16.24 -5.28
N THR A 2 -4.05 17.19 -4.63
CA THR A 2 -2.80 17.77 -5.13
C THR A 2 -1.64 16.81 -4.87
N ALA A 3 -0.75 16.66 -5.84
CA ALA A 3 0.42 15.78 -5.79
C ALA A 3 1.50 16.19 -4.77
N GLU A 4 1.21 17.16 -3.89
CA GLU A 4 2.20 17.77 -2.99
C GLU A 4 2.70 16.82 -1.88
N ASN A 5 2.00 15.70 -1.62
CA ASN A 5 2.35 14.75 -0.57
C ASN A 5 3.02 13.45 -1.06
N PHE A 6 3.45 13.40 -2.32
CA PHE A 6 4.19 12.27 -2.86
C PHE A 6 5.64 12.65 -3.16
N SER A 7 6.61 11.96 -2.55
CA SER A 7 8.03 12.19 -2.84
C SER A 7 8.86 10.94 -2.65
N PHE A 8 9.93 10.80 -3.43
CA PHE A 8 10.91 9.75 -3.24
C PHE A 8 12.28 10.35 -2.92
N LYS A 9 12.88 9.91 -1.82
CA LYS A 9 14.24 10.28 -1.42
C LYS A 9 15.13 9.03 -1.45
N MET A 10 16.15 9.03 -2.30
CA MET A 10 17.21 8.03 -2.24
C MET A 10 18.12 8.32 -1.04
N VAL A 11 18.29 7.34 -0.15
CA VAL A 11 19.13 7.42 1.05
C VAL A 11 20.54 6.98 0.75
N LYS A 12 20.69 5.87 0.02
CA LYS A 12 22.00 5.32 -0.36
C LYS A 12 21.89 4.59 -1.69
N LYS A 13 22.95 4.68 -2.48
CA LYS A 13 23.19 3.85 -3.66
C LYS A 13 24.49 3.08 -3.44
N ASP A 14 24.46 1.78 -3.67
CA ASP A 14 25.68 0.97 -3.70
C ASP A 14 26.44 1.23 -5.02
N SER A 15 27.72 1.55 -4.92
CA SER A 15 28.53 1.95 -6.08
C SER A 15 28.94 0.78 -6.97
N LYS A 16 28.86 -0.46 -6.48
CA LYS A 16 29.28 -1.67 -7.23
C LYS A 16 28.10 -2.33 -7.97
N THR A 17 26.96 -2.43 -7.30
CA THR A 17 25.77 -3.16 -7.76
C THR A 17 24.66 -2.24 -8.25
N GLY A 18 24.68 -0.96 -7.85
CA GLY A 18 23.61 -0.01 -8.16
C GLY A 18 22.34 -0.20 -7.32
N ALA A 19 22.35 -1.07 -6.31
CA ALA A 19 21.26 -1.23 -5.36
C ALA A 19 20.95 0.10 -4.66
N ARG A 20 19.67 0.37 -4.38
CA ARG A 20 19.20 1.64 -3.82
C ARG A 20 18.36 1.40 -2.59
N ALA A 21 18.68 2.09 -1.51
CA ALA A 21 17.80 2.26 -0.37
C ALA A 21 17.18 3.66 -0.42
N GLY A 22 15.89 3.76 -0.16
CA GLY A 22 15.16 5.02 -0.26
C GLY A 22 13.95 5.08 0.66
N ILE A 23 13.30 6.24 0.67
CA ILE A 23 12.06 6.49 1.41
C ILE A 23 11.07 7.09 0.41
N LEU A 24 9.95 6.42 0.23
CA LEU A 24 8.80 6.90 -0.51
C LEU A 24 7.78 7.48 0.47
N ARG A 25 7.49 8.76 0.38
CA ARG A 25 6.48 9.43 1.20
C ARG A 25 5.18 9.49 0.44
N THR A 26 4.11 9.15 1.14
CA THR A 26 2.74 9.28 0.68
C THR A 26 1.94 10.07 1.72
N SER A 27 0.73 10.49 1.37
CA SER A 27 -0.21 11.09 2.32
C SER A 27 -0.60 10.16 3.49
N HIS A 28 -0.38 8.85 3.35
CA HIS A 28 -0.79 7.82 4.31
C HIS A 28 0.40 7.14 5.01
N GLY A 29 1.62 7.69 4.87
CA GLY A 29 2.81 7.18 5.55
C GLY A 29 4.04 7.07 4.65
N GLU A 30 5.16 6.72 5.27
CA GLU A 30 6.44 6.49 4.59
C GLU A 30 6.66 4.99 4.32
N ILE A 31 7.29 4.68 3.18
CA ILE A 31 7.67 3.33 2.78
C ILE A 31 9.18 3.30 2.53
N LYS A 32 9.91 2.49 3.29
CA LYS A 32 11.33 2.24 3.07
C LYS A 32 11.51 1.28 1.91
N THR A 33 12.34 1.65 0.93
CA THR A 33 12.68 0.82 -0.22
C THR A 33 14.08 0.21 -0.07
N PRO A 34 14.33 -1.02 -0.55
CA PRO A 34 13.39 -1.92 -1.23
C PRO A 34 12.25 -2.39 -0.31
N ALA A 35 11.01 -2.38 -0.82
CA ALA A 35 9.82 -2.70 -0.06
C ALA A 35 9.19 -3.99 -0.58
N PHE A 36 8.75 -4.85 0.34
CA PHE A 36 7.88 -5.97 0.01
C PHE A 36 6.43 -5.50 0.12
N VAL A 37 5.64 -5.72 -0.93
CA VAL A 37 4.24 -5.29 -1.01
C VAL A 37 3.34 -6.51 -0.81
N THR A 38 2.51 -6.48 0.22
CA THR A 38 1.56 -7.57 0.49
C THR A 38 0.33 -7.42 -0.39
N VAL A 39 -0.08 -8.48 -1.09
CA VAL A 39 -1.21 -8.45 -2.02
C VAL A 39 -2.50 -8.92 -1.34
N GLY A 40 -3.50 -8.04 -1.31
CA GLY A 40 -4.88 -8.31 -0.96
C GLY A 40 -5.73 -8.54 -2.20
N THR A 41 -6.11 -9.79 -2.47
CA THR A 41 -6.88 -10.15 -3.69
C THR A 41 -8.34 -9.69 -3.63
N GLN A 42 -8.92 -9.53 -2.44
CA GLN A 42 -10.29 -9.01 -2.24
C GLN A 42 -10.33 -8.04 -1.07
N ALA A 43 -9.40 -7.07 -1.03
CA ALA A 43 -9.24 -6.19 0.12
C ALA A 43 -8.90 -6.92 1.45
N THR A 44 -8.48 -8.19 1.36
CA THR A 44 -7.95 -8.96 2.48
C THR A 44 -6.66 -9.65 2.02
N VAL A 45 -5.65 -9.65 2.88
CA VAL A 45 -4.54 -10.61 2.74
C VAL A 45 -5.03 -11.91 3.37
N LYS A 46 -5.12 -12.97 2.56
CA LYS A 46 -5.69 -14.24 3.01
C LYS A 46 -4.99 -14.73 4.28
N ALA A 47 -5.78 -15.08 5.29
CA ALA A 47 -5.37 -15.64 6.58
C ALA A 47 -4.61 -14.72 7.53
N LEU A 48 -4.47 -13.41 7.24
CA LEU A 48 -3.82 -12.46 8.13
C LEU A 48 -4.70 -11.22 8.36
N SER A 49 -4.85 -10.82 9.61
CA SER A 49 -5.43 -9.55 9.99
C SER A 49 -4.48 -8.38 9.65
N PRO A 50 -5.00 -7.15 9.47
CA PRO A 50 -4.17 -5.96 9.28
C PRO A 50 -3.14 -5.74 10.40
N GLU A 51 -3.47 -6.12 11.63
CA GLU A 51 -2.58 -6.03 12.80
C GLU A 51 -1.40 -6.99 12.67
N GLU A 52 -1.63 -8.22 12.23
CA GLU A 52 -0.56 -9.19 11.95
C GLU A 52 0.33 -8.72 10.81
N LEU A 53 -0.23 -8.17 9.73
CA LEU A 53 0.56 -7.59 8.63
C LEU A 53 1.47 -6.48 9.13
N LYS A 54 0.95 -5.59 9.98
CA LYS A 54 1.72 -4.51 10.59
C LYS A 54 2.81 -5.05 11.51
N GLY A 55 2.51 -6.08 12.31
CA GLY A 55 3.47 -6.78 13.16
C GLY A 55 4.60 -7.48 12.38
N LEU A 56 4.33 -7.93 11.16
CA LEU A 56 5.32 -8.50 10.24
C LEU A 56 6.14 -7.45 9.48
N GLY A 57 5.87 -6.16 9.69
CA GLY A 57 6.60 -5.05 9.06
C GLY A 57 6.09 -4.68 7.68
N ALA A 58 4.85 -5.03 7.33
CA ALA A 58 4.22 -4.52 6.11
C ALA A 58 4.12 -2.98 6.17
N GLN A 59 4.57 -2.33 5.09
CA GLN A 59 4.56 -0.87 4.97
C GLN A 59 3.53 -0.38 3.94
N ILE A 60 3.02 -1.28 3.10
CA ILE A 60 2.08 -0.99 2.02
C ILE A 60 1.30 -2.25 1.65
N VAL A 61 0.01 -2.07 1.38
CA VAL A 61 -0.88 -3.13 0.88
C VAL A 61 -1.30 -2.82 -0.55
N LEU A 62 -1.27 -3.83 -1.42
CA LEU A 62 -1.83 -3.77 -2.76
C LEU A 62 -3.23 -4.39 -2.76
N ALA A 63 -4.21 -3.72 -3.36
CA ALA A 63 -5.52 -4.30 -3.62
C ALA A 63 -5.74 -4.42 -5.14
N ASN A 64 -6.28 -5.55 -5.58
CA ASN A 64 -6.56 -5.77 -7.01
C ASN A 64 -7.84 -5.02 -7.42
N THR A 65 -7.74 -4.12 -8.39
CA THR A 65 -8.85 -3.28 -8.83
C THR A 65 -9.99 -4.11 -9.42
N TYR A 66 -9.67 -5.16 -10.20
CA TYR A 66 -10.67 -6.00 -10.86
C TYR A 66 -11.60 -6.70 -9.85
N HIS A 67 -11.03 -7.28 -8.80
CA HIS A 67 -11.83 -7.92 -7.76
C HIS A 67 -12.68 -6.93 -6.98
N LEU A 68 -12.12 -5.78 -6.59
CA LEU A 68 -12.84 -4.72 -5.89
C LEU A 68 -14.01 -4.19 -6.70
N TYR A 69 -13.81 -4.00 -8.01
CA TYR A 69 -14.83 -3.54 -8.95
C TYR A 69 -15.97 -4.55 -9.08
N LEU A 70 -15.67 -5.85 -9.21
CA LEU A 70 -16.70 -6.88 -9.32
C LEU A 70 -17.49 -7.08 -8.03
N ARG A 71 -16.79 -7.14 -6.89
CA ARG A 71 -17.37 -7.31 -5.55
C ARG A 71 -16.41 -6.71 -4.51
N PRO A 72 -16.84 -5.72 -3.71
CA PRO A 72 -18.22 -5.26 -3.50
C PRO A 72 -18.70 -4.19 -4.49
N GLY A 73 -17.83 -3.68 -5.36
CA GLY A 73 -18.09 -2.50 -6.21
C GLY A 73 -17.53 -1.21 -5.61
N GLU A 74 -17.07 -0.30 -6.46
CA GLU A 74 -16.44 0.96 -6.06
C GLU A 74 -17.36 1.88 -5.25
N GLU A 75 -18.66 1.94 -5.58
CA GLU A 75 -19.64 2.74 -4.83
C GLU A 75 -19.76 2.29 -3.37
N VAL A 76 -19.65 0.98 -3.12
CA VAL A 76 -19.72 0.43 -1.76
C VAL A 76 -18.45 0.81 -1.00
N ILE A 77 -17.29 0.71 -1.64
CA ILE A 77 -16.00 1.09 -1.05
C ILE A 77 -15.99 2.58 -0.71
N GLU A 78 -16.51 3.43 -1.60
CA GLU A 78 -16.62 4.86 -1.36
C GLU A 78 -17.57 5.17 -0.19
N LYS A 79 -18.76 4.54 -0.15
CA LYS A 79 -19.71 4.68 0.97
C LYS A 79 -19.13 4.20 2.31
N MET A 80 -18.21 3.24 2.30
CA MET A 80 -17.48 2.78 3.49
C MET A 80 -16.28 3.65 3.86
N GLY A 81 -16.06 4.76 3.15
CA GLY A 81 -15.02 5.74 3.45
C GLY A 81 -13.66 5.42 2.84
N GLY A 82 -13.65 4.66 1.75
CA GLY A 82 -12.46 4.38 0.93
C GLY A 82 -11.78 3.04 1.25
N LEU A 83 -10.85 2.66 0.38
CA LEU A 83 -10.20 1.36 0.38
C LEU A 83 -9.47 1.04 1.69
N GLY A 84 -8.70 1.98 2.25
CA GLY A 84 -7.98 1.77 3.51
C GLY A 84 -8.93 1.41 4.65
N LYS A 85 -10.02 2.16 4.82
CA LYS A 85 -11.05 1.88 5.84
C LYS A 85 -11.74 0.54 5.59
N PHE A 86 -12.07 0.24 4.33
CA PHE A 86 -12.68 -1.03 3.97
C PHE A 86 -11.79 -2.24 4.32
N MET A 87 -10.47 -2.11 4.17
CA MET A 87 -9.49 -3.15 4.55
C MET A 87 -9.09 -3.11 6.03
N ASN A 88 -9.60 -2.14 6.81
CA ASN A 88 -9.11 -1.81 8.14
C ASN A 88 -7.57 -1.62 8.19
N TRP A 89 -7.03 -0.93 7.17
CA TRP A 89 -5.62 -0.60 7.02
C TRP A 89 -5.41 0.92 7.03
N ASP A 90 -4.56 1.40 7.93
CA ASP A 90 -4.30 2.83 8.16
C ASP A 90 -3.07 3.36 7.41
N GLY A 91 -2.33 2.48 6.73
CA GLY A 91 -1.10 2.82 6.01
C GLY A 91 -1.28 3.07 4.52
N PRO A 92 -0.17 3.21 3.78
CA PRO A 92 -0.17 3.31 2.33
C PRO A 92 -0.88 2.13 1.64
N THR A 93 -1.66 2.44 0.61
CA THR A 93 -2.35 1.47 -0.24
C THR A 93 -2.04 1.71 -1.71
N MET A 94 -1.95 0.65 -2.50
CA MET A 94 -1.77 0.70 -3.95
C MET A 94 -2.83 -0.15 -4.65
N THR A 95 -3.25 0.27 -5.83
CA THR A 95 -4.04 -0.52 -6.77
C THR A 95 -3.17 -0.92 -7.97
N ASP A 96 -3.50 -2.01 -8.66
CA ASP A 96 -2.70 -2.56 -9.76
C ASP A 96 -2.96 -1.93 -11.14
N SER A 97 -4.01 -1.11 -11.25
CA SER A 97 -4.39 -0.33 -12.45
C SER A 97 -4.37 1.17 -12.20
#